data_AF-A0A268EP83-F1
#
_entry.id   AF-A0A268EP83-F1
#
_cell.length_a   1.000
_cell.length_b   1.000
_cell.length_c   1.000
_cell.angle_alpha   90.00
_cell.angle_beta   90.00
_cell.angle_gamma   90.00
#
_symmetry.space_group_name_H-M   'P 1'
#
loop_
_entity.id
_entity.type
_entity.pdbx_description
1 polymer ?
#
loop_
_entity_poly.entity_id
_entity_poly.type
_entity_poly.pdbx_seq_one_letter_code
_entity_poly.pdbx_strand_id
1 'polypeptide(L)'
;MNKRKTWQGFFLCGLVIAWLLEPPVTANASHWQPVLSDSYSVSHSEQKSSAFIEGSSFMEMAHLYALNLVSIGKVNKHITLAEDEQQRDDHGVKATRKGGHPSMAVLAPRDDQVLHTVTVTATGYTAGYESTGKRPGHPQYGITYSGVKVKRDRNTLSTIAADPSVFPLGSILYIPGYGYGIVADIGSAIKGRKIDLYFATTEQVYEEWGKKDVEVQLIRKGSGKCTEAMLKKFGEAIETYRFLPSSVLEEAI
;
A
#
# COMPACT_ATOMS: atom_id res chain seq x y z
N MET A 1 22.88 -57.71 -17.20
CA MET A 1 22.25 -58.99 -17.63
C MET A 1 21.00 -58.63 -18.43
N ASN A 2 20.90 -59.10 -19.68
CA ASN A 2 19.81 -58.91 -20.68
C ASN A 2 19.57 -57.49 -21.23
N LYS A 3 19.08 -57.25 -22.46
CA LYS A 3 19.35 -57.78 -23.82
C LYS A 3 18.59 -56.83 -24.81
N ARG A 4 19.33 -56.14 -25.69
CA ARG A 4 19.04 -55.79 -27.11
C ARG A 4 17.92 -54.81 -27.57
N LYS A 5 18.29 -54.12 -28.67
CA LYS A 5 17.55 -53.50 -29.81
C LYS A 5 17.34 -51.97 -29.71
N THR A 6 18.23 -51.13 -30.27
CA THR A 6 18.32 -50.64 -31.68
C THR A 6 17.03 -50.01 -32.22
N TRP A 7 17.06 -48.71 -32.55
CA TRP A 7 16.61 -48.17 -33.83
C TRP A 7 17.22 -46.78 -34.07
N GLN A 8 17.71 -46.58 -35.30
CA GLN A 8 18.33 -45.37 -35.84
C GLN A 8 17.24 -44.41 -36.34
N GLY A 9 17.56 -43.11 -36.41
CA GLY A 9 16.73 -42.11 -37.08
C GLY A 9 17.41 -40.74 -37.13
N PHE A 10 18.35 -40.57 -38.06
CA PHE A 10 18.87 -39.28 -38.53
C PHE A 10 17.94 -38.69 -39.59
N PHE A 11 17.68 -37.38 -39.58
CA PHE A 11 17.41 -36.44 -40.69
C PHE A 11 17.18 -35.06 -40.03
N LEU A 12 18.14 -34.14 -39.89
CA LEU A 12 18.87 -33.29 -40.84
C LEU A 12 18.03 -32.41 -41.78
N CYS A 13 18.17 -31.10 -41.56
CA CYS A 13 18.20 -29.95 -42.48
C CYS A 13 16.98 -29.59 -43.35
N GLY A 14 16.60 -28.30 -43.25
CA GLY A 14 15.72 -27.63 -44.21
C GLY A 14 15.43 -26.17 -43.86
N LEU A 15 16.45 -25.32 -43.93
CA LEU A 15 16.36 -23.85 -44.05
C LEU A 15 15.69 -23.51 -45.40
N VAL A 16 14.82 -22.49 -45.50
CA VAL A 16 14.69 -21.59 -46.68
C VAL A 16 13.56 -20.53 -46.53
N ILE A 17 14.03 -19.28 -46.51
CA ILE A 17 13.56 -18.07 -47.23
C ILE A 17 12.32 -17.30 -46.74
N ALA A 18 12.63 -16.07 -46.32
CA ALA A 18 11.78 -14.91 -46.10
C ALA A 18 10.96 -14.52 -47.35
N TRP A 19 9.73 -14.07 -47.13
CA TRP A 19 8.95 -13.31 -48.10
C TRP A 19 8.60 -11.93 -47.55
N LEU A 20 9.19 -10.93 -48.19
CA LEU A 20 8.84 -9.51 -48.19
C LEU A 20 7.44 -9.33 -48.81
N LEU A 21 6.58 -8.50 -48.22
CA LEU A 21 5.75 -7.52 -48.95
C LEU A 21 4.88 -6.70 -47.97
N GLU A 22 5.32 -5.48 -47.70
CA GLU A 22 4.51 -4.37 -47.18
C GLU A 22 3.80 -3.65 -48.34
N PRO A 23 2.55 -3.18 -48.18
CA PRO A 23 1.97 -2.12 -48.99
C PRO A 23 1.97 -0.75 -48.27
N PRO A 24 1.71 0.36 -48.99
CA PRO A 24 2.52 1.57 -48.90
C PRO A 24 2.05 2.65 -47.92
N VAL A 25 3.02 3.52 -47.63
CA VAL A 25 2.96 4.89 -47.11
C VAL A 25 1.70 5.66 -47.52
N THR A 26 1.01 6.24 -46.54
CA THR A 26 0.28 7.49 -46.70
C THR A 26 0.83 8.53 -45.74
N ALA A 27 1.48 9.53 -46.32
CA ALA A 27 1.94 10.73 -45.65
C ALA A 27 0.75 11.57 -45.18
N ASN A 28 0.79 12.03 -43.93
CA ASN A 28 0.08 13.22 -43.47
C ASN A 28 1.01 13.97 -42.52
N ALA A 29 1.91 14.75 -43.12
CA ALA A 29 2.65 15.79 -42.43
C ALA A 29 1.77 17.05 -42.41
N SER A 30 1.06 17.29 -41.31
CA SER A 30 0.41 18.57 -41.08
C SER A 30 1.47 19.59 -40.67
N HIS A 31 1.82 20.40 -41.66
CA HIS A 31 2.55 21.66 -41.60
C HIS A 31 1.93 22.61 -40.56
N TRP A 32 2.62 22.83 -39.43
CA TRP A 32 2.32 23.94 -38.52
C TRP A 32 3.39 25.01 -38.69
N GLN A 33 2.96 26.17 -39.20
CA GLN A 33 3.77 27.38 -39.29
C GLN A 33 3.90 28.05 -37.92
N PRO A 34 5.02 28.73 -37.65
CA PRO A 34 5.19 29.54 -36.44
C PRO A 34 4.50 30.90 -36.64
N VAL A 35 3.62 31.28 -35.71
CA VAL A 35 3.14 32.67 -35.61
C VAL A 35 4.05 33.40 -34.63
N LEU A 36 4.75 34.39 -35.19
CA LEU A 36 5.60 35.35 -34.50
C LEU A 36 4.77 36.50 -33.90
N SER A 37 5.51 37.31 -33.15
CA SER A 37 5.17 38.31 -32.16
C SER A 37 4.36 39.54 -32.61
N ASP A 38 3.95 40.28 -31.57
CA ASP A 38 3.65 41.72 -31.52
C ASP A 38 2.19 42.14 -31.70
N SER A 39 1.59 42.67 -30.62
CA SER A 39 1.36 44.13 -30.57
C SER A 39 0.82 44.58 -29.21
N TYR A 40 1.57 45.53 -28.65
CA TYR A 40 1.28 46.42 -27.54
C TYR A 40 0.16 47.40 -27.90
N SER A 41 -0.86 47.58 -27.05
CA SER A 41 -1.58 48.86 -26.99
C SER A 41 -2.22 49.05 -25.62
N VAL A 42 -1.57 49.96 -24.89
CA VAL A 42 -1.99 50.61 -23.65
C VAL A 42 -3.10 51.62 -23.97
N SER A 43 -4.12 51.69 -23.13
CA SER A 43 -5.01 52.86 -23.04
C SER A 43 -5.16 53.27 -21.57
N HIS A 44 -4.41 54.30 -21.20
CA HIS A 44 -4.60 55.06 -19.97
C HIS A 44 -5.72 56.08 -20.16
N SER A 45 -6.63 56.16 -19.19
CA SER A 45 -7.31 57.41 -18.84
C SER A 45 -7.20 57.60 -17.33
N GLU A 46 -6.37 58.55 -16.91
CA GLU A 46 -6.28 59.04 -15.54
C GLU A 46 -7.47 59.97 -15.24
N GLN A 47 -8.10 59.84 -14.07
CA GLN A 47 -8.47 61.02 -13.29
C GLN A 47 -8.55 60.73 -11.77
N LYS A 48 -7.51 61.27 -11.12
CA LYS A 48 -7.27 61.63 -9.72
C LYS A 48 -8.50 61.85 -8.81
N SER A 49 -8.50 61.21 -7.63
CA SER A 49 -8.83 61.89 -6.35
C SER A 49 -8.24 61.14 -5.15
N SER A 50 -7.61 61.90 -4.28
CA SER A 50 -6.79 61.53 -3.12
C SER A 50 -7.57 60.89 -1.96
N ALA A 51 -7.06 59.77 -1.44
CA ALA A 51 -7.20 59.41 -0.03
C ALA A 51 -5.99 58.58 0.42
N PHE A 52 -5.23 59.18 1.33
CA PHE A 52 -4.12 58.62 2.09
C PHE A 52 -4.65 57.53 3.04
N ILE A 53 -4.22 56.27 2.88
CA ILE A 53 -4.24 55.25 3.95
C ILE A 53 -2.96 54.42 3.85
N GLU A 54 -2.19 54.46 4.93
CA GLU A 54 -1.02 53.67 5.24
C GLU A 54 -1.34 52.17 5.25
N GLY A 55 -0.43 51.38 4.68
CA GLY A 55 -0.59 49.93 4.50
C GLY A 55 -0.68 49.17 5.82
N SER A 56 -1.77 48.43 5.99
CA SER A 56 -1.89 47.33 6.93
C SER A 56 -2.69 46.19 6.30
N SER A 57 -2.03 45.08 5.98
CA SER A 57 -2.66 43.76 6.01
C SER A 57 -1.57 42.68 6.03
N PHE A 58 -1.06 42.47 7.23
CA PHE A 58 -0.46 41.21 7.65
C PHE A 58 -1.60 40.45 8.35
N MET A 59 -1.73 39.15 8.08
CA MET A 59 -2.62 38.19 8.75
C MET A 59 -4.06 38.04 8.21
N GLU A 60 -4.24 37.13 7.24
CA GLU A 60 -5.52 36.44 7.06
C GLU A 60 -5.32 35.17 6.23
N MET A 61 -5.21 34.00 6.88
CA MET A 61 -5.62 32.67 6.37
C MET A 61 -5.54 31.64 7.52
N ALA A 62 -6.23 31.93 8.62
CA ALA A 62 -6.79 30.90 9.49
C ALA A 62 -8.32 31.01 9.35
N HIS A 63 -9.06 29.93 9.60
CA HIS A 63 -10.48 29.70 9.27
C HIS A 63 -10.64 29.11 7.85
N LEU A 64 -11.05 27.85 7.62
CA LEU A 64 -11.94 26.98 8.39
C LEU A 64 -11.62 25.49 8.15
N TYR A 65 -11.20 24.80 9.20
CA TYR A 65 -11.48 23.38 9.39
C TYR A 65 -12.99 23.25 9.66
N ALA A 66 -13.75 22.70 8.72
CA ALA A 66 -15.13 22.29 8.95
C ALA A 66 -15.22 20.77 8.99
N LEU A 67 -15.21 20.23 10.21
CA LEU A 67 -15.53 18.84 10.54
C LEU A 67 -16.99 18.54 10.17
N ASN A 68 -17.21 17.56 9.29
CA ASN A 68 -18.48 16.84 9.23
C ASN A 68 -18.50 15.76 10.32
N LEU A 69 -18.79 16.18 11.55
CA LEU A 69 -19.24 15.28 12.62
C LEU A 69 -20.75 15.26 12.63
N VAL A 70 -21.35 14.32 11.91
CA VAL A 70 -22.76 13.97 12.11
C VAL A 70 -22.82 12.62 12.81
N SER A 71 -23.49 12.66 13.97
CA SER A 71 -23.98 11.54 14.78
C SER A 71 -23.06 10.98 15.87
N ILE A 72 -22.84 11.80 16.92
CA ILE A 72 -22.70 11.29 18.30
C ILE A 72 -23.82 11.93 19.12
N GLY A 73 -25.01 11.34 19.06
CA GLY A 73 -26.12 11.68 19.93
C GLY A 73 -26.08 10.86 21.22
N LYS A 74 -26.03 11.57 22.36
CA LYS A 74 -26.29 11.12 23.73
C LYS A 74 -25.27 10.14 24.34
N VAL A 75 -24.41 10.63 25.24
CA VAL A 75 -24.60 10.52 26.71
C VAL A 75 -23.85 11.67 27.39
N ASN A 76 -24.59 12.61 27.98
CA ASN A 76 -24.11 13.53 29.00
C ASN A 76 -24.43 12.90 30.36
N LYS A 77 -23.46 12.82 31.28
CA LYS A 77 -23.62 13.35 32.64
C LYS A 77 -22.35 13.25 33.50
N HIS A 78 -21.89 14.43 33.90
CA HIS A 78 -21.13 14.80 35.10
C HIS A 78 -19.68 14.31 35.25
N ILE A 79 -18.77 15.18 34.79
CA ILE A 79 -17.47 15.38 35.44
C ILE A 79 -17.73 16.32 36.62
N THR A 80 -17.61 15.80 37.85
CA THR A 80 -17.51 16.61 39.07
C THR A 80 -16.05 16.56 39.50
N LEU A 81 -15.38 17.71 39.42
CA LEU A 81 -14.07 17.93 40.03
C LEU A 81 -14.31 18.15 41.53
N ALA A 82 -13.72 17.28 42.35
CA ALA A 82 -13.56 17.51 43.78
C ALA A 82 -12.17 16.99 44.15
N GLU A 83 -11.28 17.92 44.46
CA GLU A 83 -10.10 17.67 45.28
C GLU A 83 -10.59 17.47 46.72
N ASP A 84 -10.16 16.39 47.38
CA ASP A 84 -9.84 16.42 48.81
C ASP A 84 -9.03 15.19 49.24
N GLU A 85 -8.24 15.42 50.28
CA GLU A 85 -7.06 14.67 50.71
C GLU A 85 -7.31 13.37 51.52
N GLN A 86 -6.22 12.59 51.65
CA GLN A 86 -5.85 11.70 52.77
C GLN A 86 -6.68 10.42 53.06
N GLN A 87 -6.09 9.24 52.78
CA GLN A 87 -5.48 8.39 53.82
C GLN A 87 -4.65 7.24 53.22
N ARG A 88 -3.52 6.97 53.88
CA ARG A 88 -2.54 5.92 53.59
C ARG A 88 -3.16 4.54 53.79
N ASP A 89 -2.77 3.57 52.95
CA ASP A 89 -2.49 2.20 53.37
C ASP A 89 -1.39 1.60 52.46
N ASP A 90 -0.31 1.20 53.13
CA ASP A 90 0.93 0.61 52.65
C ASP A 90 0.72 -0.82 52.20
N HIS A 91 0.88 -1.15 50.92
CA HIS A 91 1.30 -2.48 50.45
C HIS A 91 2.08 -2.34 49.14
N GLY A 92 3.40 -2.57 49.20
CA GLY A 92 4.32 -2.46 48.08
C GLY A 92 3.95 -3.32 46.86
N VAL A 93 3.76 -2.67 45.71
CA VAL A 93 3.69 -3.31 44.39
C VAL A 93 4.86 -2.79 43.55
N LYS A 94 5.74 -3.70 43.15
CA LYS A 94 6.82 -3.46 42.19
C LYS A 94 6.25 -2.86 40.91
N ALA A 95 6.64 -1.62 40.61
CA ALA A 95 6.34 -0.97 39.35
C ALA A 95 7.03 -1.71 38.18
N THR A 96 6.28 -2.60 37.53
CA THR A 96 6.64 -3.07 36.20
C THR A 96 6.30 -1.94 35.23
N ARG A 97 7.33 -1.31 34.66
CA ARG A 97 7.17 -0.35 33.57
C ARG A 97 6.68 -1.10 32.32
N LYS A 98 5.37 -1.33 32.20
CA LYS A 98 4.75 -1.59 30.89
C LYS A 98 4.36 -0.24 30.29
N GLY A 99 5.35 0.45 29.73
CA GLY A 99 5.11 1.55 28.80
C GLY A 99 4.59 0.98 27.50
N GLY A 100 3.28 0.66 27.45
CA GLY A 100 2.59 0.47 26.19
C GLY A 100 2.39 1.84 25.57
N HIS A 101 3.20 2.21 24.57
CA HIS A 101 2.85 3.33 23.72
C HIS A 101 1.47 3.07 23.13
N PRO A 102 0.54 4.04 23.15
CA PRO A 102 -0.74 3.89 22.47
C PRO A 102 -0.45 3.56 21.00
N SER A 103 -0.96 2.42 20.55
CA SER A 103 -0.75 1.89 19.20
C SER A 103 -1.36 2.83 18.17
N MET A 104 -0.60 3.82 17.72
CA MET A 104 -1.05 4.72 16.67
C MET A 104 -1.11 4.00 15.32
N ALA A 105 -2.25 4.07 14.65
CA ALA A 105 -2.47 3.48 13.33
C ALA A 105 -1.49 4.04 12.28
N VAL A 106 -1.10 3.21 11.32
CA VAL A 106 -0.31 3.66 10.15
C VAL A 106 -1.10 4.64 9.31
N LEU A 107 -0.42 5.66 8.79
CA LEU A 107 -1.01 6.66 7.90
C LEU A 107 -1.13 6.09 6.48
N ALA A 108 -2.21 6.46 5.80
CA ALA A 108 -2.38 6.19 4.38
C ALA A 108 -1.23 6.82 3.55
N PRO A 109 -0.90 6.25 2.38
CA PRO A 109 0.07 6.87 1.48
C PRO A 109 -0.46 8.22 1.00
N ARG A 110 0.46 9.11 0.60
CA ARG A 110 0.08 10.35 -0.06
C ARG A 110 -0.39 10.06 -1.49
N ASP A 111 -1.24 10.93 -2.02
CA ASP A 111 -1.80 10.76 -3.38
C ASP A 111 -0.72 10.66 -4.46
N ASP A 112 0.41 11.38 -4.31
CA ASP A 112 1.56 11.32 -5.23
C ASP A 112 2.30 9.98 -5.23
N GLN A 113 2.08 9.14 -4.21
CA GLN A 113 2.68 7.81 -4.08
C GLN A 113 1.80 6.70 -4.66
N VAL A 114 0.52 6.97 -4.92
CA VAL A 114 -0.42 5.98 -5.42
C VAL A 114 -0.28 5.87 -6.93
N LEU A 115 0.17 4.71 -7.41
CA LEU A 115 0.32 4.44 -8.84
C LEU A 115 -1.05 4.26 -9.52
N HIS A 116 -1.97 3.55 -8.87
CA HIS A 116 -3.38 3.46 -9.21
C HIS A 116 -4.15 2.70 -8.13
N THR A 117 -5.46 2.88 -8.12
CA THR A 117 -6.40 2.16 -7.24
C THR A 117 -7.05 1.01 -7.98
N VAL A 118 -7.18 -0.14 -7.33
CA VAL A 118 -7.80 -1.36 -7.89
C VAL A 118 -8.85 -1.88 -6.92
N THR A 119 -10.07 -2.11 -7.41
CA THR A 119 -11.07 -2.87 -6.65
C THR A 119 -10.71 -4.36 -6.70
N VAL A 120 -10.60 -4.98 -5.52
CA VAL A 120 -10.27 -6.39 -5.36
C VAL A 120 -11.22 -7.06 -4.38
N THR A 121 -11.45 -8.36 -4.55
CA THR A 121 -12.07 -9.17 -3.49
C THR A 121 -10.99 -9.56 -2.48
N ALA A 122 -11.13 -9.12 -1.23
CA ALA A 122 -10.20 -9.43 -0.16
C ALA A 122 -10.81 -10.46 0.81
N THR A 123 -10.04 -11.51 1.09
CA THR A 123 -10.31 -12.50 2.15
C THR A 123 -9.24 -12.44 3.24
N GLY A 124 -9.40 -13.19 4.33
CA GLY A 124 -8.35 -13.39 5.32
C GLY A 124 -7.96 -14.86 5.44
N TYR A 125 -6.67 -15.11 5.68
CA TYR A 125 -6.12 -16.45 5.90
C TYR A 125 -5.12 -16.45 7.06
N THR A 126 -4.76 -17.66 7.50
CA THR A 126 -3.85 -17.91 8.62
C THR A 126 -2.70 -18.82 8.20
N ALA A 127 -1.74 -19.05 9.10
CA ALA A 127 -0.71 -20.08 8.88
C ALA A 127 -1.22 -21.50 9.18
N GLY A 128 -2.43 -21.62 9.72
CA GLY A 128 -2.99 -22.86 10.24
C GLY A 128 -3.30 -23.91 9.17
N TYR A 129 -3.74 -25.08 9.64
CA TYR A 129 -4.05 -26.22 8.80
C TYR A 129 -5.22 -25.92 7.86
N GLU A 130 -6.19 -25.15 8.33
CA GLU A 130 -7.37 -24.69 7.58
C GLU A 130 -7.01 -23.90 6.32
N SER A 131 -5.91 -23.17 6.33
CA SER A 131 -5.47 -22.32 5.22
C SER A 131 -4.36 -22.98 4.38
N THR A 132 -3.44 -23.70 5.04
CA THR A 132 -2.20 -24.18 4.40
C THR A 132 -2.02 -25.69 4.39
N GLY A 133 -2.88 -26.44 5.09
CA GLY A 133 -2.71 -27.88 5.32
C GLY A 133 -1.55 -28.26 6.24
N LYS A 134 -0.88 -27.29 6.89
CA LYS A 134 0.31 -27.50 7.73
C LYS A 134 0.00 -27.25 9.21
N ARG A 135 0.74 -27.94 10.09
CA ARG A 135 0.62 -27.79 11.55
C ARG A 135 1.89 -27.14 12.14
N PRO A 136 1.80 -26.48 13.31
CA PRO A 136 2.98 -26.04 14.05
C PRO A 136 3.98 -27.19 14.22
N GLY A 137 5.23 -26.96 13.85
CA GLY A 137 6.29 -27.99 13.82
C GLY A 137 6.66 -28.50 12.42
N HIS A 138 5.83 -28.24 11.40
CA HIS A 138 6.22 -28.52 10.01
C HIS A 138 7.30 -27.52 9.53
N PRO A 139 8.36 -27.94 8.80
CA PRO A 139 9.45 -27.04 8.38
C PRO A 139 8.99 -25.83 7.55
N GLN A 140 7.89 -25.99 6.81
CA GLN A 140 7.30 -24.94 5.98
C GLN A 140 6.07 -24.26 6.61
N TYR A 141 5.85 -24.45 7.92
CA TYR A 141 4.76 -23.78 8.64
C TYR A 141 5.01 -22.27 8.68
N GLY A 142 4.04 -21.47 8.22
CA GLY A 142 4.17 -20.01 8.17
C GLY A 142 5.22 -19.50 7.16
N ILE A 143 5.66 -20.33 6.21
CA ILE A 143 6.56 -19.90 5.12
C ILE A 143 5.72 -19.60 3.88
N THR A 144 5.82 -18.37 3.38
CA THR A 144 5.14 -17.91 2.15
C THR A 144 5.81 -18.44 0.89
N TYR A 145 5.17 -18.31 -0.27
CA TYR A 145 5.75 -18.65 -1.56
C TYR A 145 7.12 -18.01 -1.81
N SER A 146 7.31 -16.74 -1.40
CA SER A 146 8.59 -16.05 -1.57
C SER A 146 9.71 -16.57 -0.65
N GLY A 147 9.38 -17.41 0.33
CA GLY A 147 10.34 -17.95 1.30
C GLY A 147 10.46 -17.14 2.60
N VAL A 148 9.85 -15.95 2.67
CA VAL A 148 9.79 -15.18 3.93
C VAL A 148 8.71 -15.73 4.85
N LYS A 149 8.87 -15.51 6.16
CA LYS A 149 7.83 -15.86 7.13
C LYS A 149 6.63 -14.94 7.02
N VAL A 150 5.44 -15.50 7.20
CA VAL A 150 4.21 -14.72 7.35
C VAL A 150 4.35 -13.74 8.51
N LYS A 151 3.88 -12.50 8.30
CA LYS A 151 3.95 -11.43 9.29
C LYS A 151 2.62 -10.67 9.29
N ARG A 152 2.04 -10.49 10.47
CA ARG A 152 0.88 -9.62 10.70
C ARG A 152 1.28 -8.54 11.70
N ASP A 153 1.16 -7.29 11.26
CA ASP A 153 1.36 -6.11 12.10
C ASP A 153 0.49 -4.96 11.58
N ARG A 154 -0.34 -4.38 12.46
CA ARG A 154 -1.23 -3.24 12.15
C ARG A 154 -0.47 -1.91 12.11
N ASN A 155 0.68 -1.84 12.75
CA ASN A 155 1.47 -0.63 12.95
C ASN A 155 2.69 -0.58 12.02
N THR A 156 3.00 -1.65 11.31
CA THR A 156 4.10 -1.71 10.33
C THR A 156 3.66 -2.28 8.98
N LEU A 157 4.22 -3.41 8.56
CA LEU A 157 4.01 -4.08 7.29
C LEU A 157 3.56 -5.52 7.55
N SER A 158 2.52 -5.96 6.83
CA SER A 158 2.05 -7.34 6.85
C SER A 158 2.30 -8.04 5.51
N THR A 159 2.45 -9.37 5.53
CA THR A 159 2.53 -10.19 4.31
C THR A 159 1.13 -10.50 3.79
N ILE A 160 0.93 -10.47 2.48
CA ILE A 160 -0.33 -10.82 1.84
C ILE A 160 -0.10 -11.78 0.66
N ALA A 161 -1.16 -12.50 0.28
CA ALA A 161 -1.19 -13.33 -0.91
C ALA A 161 -1.93 -12.64 -2.05
N ALA A 162 -1.44 -12.77 -3.28
CA ALA A 162 -2.09 -12.23 -4.47
C ALA A 162 -1.76 -13.06 -5.72
N ASP A 163 -2.42 -12.74 -6.84
CA ASP A 163 -2.04 -13.25 -8.15
C ASP A 163 -0.84 -12.46 -8.72
N PRO A 164 0.32 -13.08 -8.99
CA PRO A 164 1.49 -12.40 -9.54
C PRO A 164 1.28 -11.73 -10.90
N SER A 165 0.29 -12.18 -11.67
CA SER A 165 -0.05 -11.55 -12.96
C SER A 165 -0.66 -10.16 -12.79
N VAL A 166 -1.27 -9.89 -11.64
CA VAL A 166 -1.86 -8.60 -11.28
C VAL A 166 -0.93 -7.83 -10.34
N PHE A 167 -0.50 -8.48 -9.26
CA PHE A 167 0.41 -7.92 -8.27
C PHE A 167 1.63 -8.83 -8.10
N PRO A 168 2.74 -8.56 -8.81
CA PRO A 168 3.96 -9.35 -8.67
C PRO A 168 4.46 -9.40 -7.22
N LEU A 169 5.19 -10.47 -6.86
CA LEU A 169 5.84 -10.55 -5.56
C LEU A 169 6.70 -9.30 -5.28
N GLY A 170 6.63 -8.82 -4.04
CA GLY A 170 7.24 -7.57 -3.59
C GLY A 170 6.39 -6.33 -3.85
N SER A 171 5.21 -6.44 -4.47
CA SER A 171 4.31 -5.28 -4.62
C SER A 171 3.86 -4.78 -3.25
N ILE A 172 3.78 -3.45 -3.11
CA ILE A 172 3.35 -2.77 -1.89
C ILE A 172 1.97 -2.18 -2.12
N LEU A 173 1.02 -2.62 -1.29
CA LEU A 173 -0.37 -2.19 -1.31
C LEU A 173 -0.69 -1.49 0.01
N TYR A 174 -1.49 -0.43 -0.07
CA TYR A 174 -2.24 0.06 1.08
C TYR A 174 -3.68 -0.42 1.01
N ILE A 175 -4.13 -1.07 2.07
CA ILE A 175 -5.44 -1.70 2.16
C ILE A 175 -6.19 -1.03 3.30
N PRO A 176 -7.22 -0.21 3.00
CA PRO A 176 -8.01 0.49 4.02
C PRO A 176 -8.55 -0.47 5.09
N GLY A 177 -8.33 -0.14 6.36
CA GLY A 177 -8.74 -0.96 7.51
C GLY A 177 -7.79 -2.12 7.86
N TYR A 178 -6.82 -2.45 7.00
CA TYR A 178 -5.81 -3.49 7.28
C TYR A 178 -4.41 -2.91 7.52
N GLY A 179 -4.00 -1.93 6.68
CA GLY A 179 -2.68 -1.29 6.70
C GLY A 179 -1.85 -1.56 5.44
N TYR A 180 -0.53 -1.43 5.56
CA TYR A 180 0.39 -1.76 4.47
C TYR A 180 0.57 -3.27 4.33
N GLY A 181 0.49 -3.76 3.09
CA GLY A 181 0.71 -5.15 2.72
C GLY A 181 1.82 -5.29 1.66
N ILE A 182 2.73 -6.25 1.86
CA ILE A 182 3.67 -6.70 0.84
C ILE A 182 3.25 -8.04 0.27
N VAL A 183 3.16 -8.15 -1.05
CA VAL A 183 2.84 -9.41 -1.72
C VAL A 183 4.01 -10.38 -1.57
N ALA A 184 3.87 -11.34 -0.67
CA ALA A 184 4.90 -12.32 -0.34
C ALA A 184 4.46 -13.76 -0.68
N ASP A 185 3.16 -13.98 -0.88
CA ASP A 185 2.59 -15.31 -1.02
C ASP A 185 1.70 -15.44 -2.27
N ILE A 186 1.46 -16.69 -2.68
CA ILE A 186 0.61 -17.03 -3.81
C ILE A 186 -0.34 -18.16 -3.40
N GLY A 187 -1.64 -17.93 -3.56
CA GLY A 187 -2.66 -18.96 -3.34
C GLY A 187 -3.17 -19.57 -4.65
N SER A 188 -3.48 -20.86 -4.65
CA SER A 188 -4.12 -21.52 -5.81
C SER A 188 -5.51 -20.94 -6.11
N ALA A 189 -6.26 -20.56 -5.07
CA ALA A 189 -7.59 -19.94 -5.15
C ALA A 189 -7.56 -18.40 -5.19
N ILE A 190 -6.38 -17.80 -5.24
CA ILE A 190 -6.15 -16.35 -5.28
C ILE A 190 -5.71 -15.99 -6.70
N LYS A 191 -6.68 -15.68 -7.56
CA LYS A 191 -6.49 -15.43 -9.00
C LYS A 191 -7.18 -14.14 -9.42
N GLY A 192 -6.57 -13.43 -10.38
CA GLY A 192 -7.03 -12.13 -10.86
C GLY A 192 -7.02 -11.07 -9.76
N ARG A 193 -8.09 -10.26 -9.68
CA ARG A 193 -8.25 -9.17 -8.70
C ARG A 193 -8.73 -9.70 -7.34
N LYS A 194 -8.01 -10.67 -6.79
CA LYS A 194 -8.28 -11.25 -5.49
C LYS A 194 -7.01 -11.19 -4.64
N ILE A 195 -7.17 -10.86 -3.38
CA ILE A 195 -6.08 -10.86 -2.39
C ILE A 195 -6.50 -11.63 -1.14
N ASP A 196 -5.52 -12.19 -0.45
CA ASP A 196 -5.72 -12.84 0.85
C ASP A 196 -4.82 -12.18 1.90
N LEU A 197 -5.44 -11.70 2.97
CA LEU A 197 -4.77 -10.94 4.02
C LEU A 197 -4.37 -11.88 5.15
N TYR A 198 -3.11 -11.86 5.54
CA TYR A 198 -2.66 -12.73 6.62
C TYR A 198 -3.14 -12.22 7.98
N PHE A 199 -3.61 -13.14 8.82
CA PHE A 199 -3.94 -12.94 10.24
C PHE A 199 -3.30 -14.03 11.09
N ALA A 200 -3.05 -13.73 12.37
CA ALA A 200 -2.41 -14.69 13.25
C ALA A 200 -3.37 -15.84 13.64
N THR A 201 -4.66 -15.55 13.76
CA THR A 201 -5.68 -16.53 14.16
C THR A 201 -6.95 -16.40 13.31
N THR A 202 -7.76 -17.46 13.31
CA THR A 202 -9.06 -17.49 12.62
C THR A 202 -10.05 -16.50 13.20
N GLU A 203 -10.03 -16.31 14.51
CA GLU A 203 -10.92 -15.38 15.22
C GLU A 203 -10.68 -13.94 14.72
N GLN A 204 -9.40 -13.55 14.55
CA GLN A 204 -9.05 -12.24 13.99
C GLN A 204 -9.57 -12.05 12.56
N VAL A 205 -9.62 -13.10 11.75
CA VAL A 205 -10.19 -13.01 10.39
C VAL A 205 -11.67 -12.62 10.46
N TYR A 206 -12.43 -13.27 11.36
CA TYR A 206 -13.87 -13.02 11.50
C TYR A 206 -14.16 -11.67 12.15
N GLU A 207 -13.40 -11.29 13.17
CA GLU A 207 -13.60 -10.05 13.94
C GLU A 207 -13.14 -8.81 13.17
N GLU A 208 -12.01 -8.89 12.44
CA GLU A 208 -11.37 -7.73 11.84
C GLU A 208 -11.70 -7.53 10.36
N TRP A 209 -12.07 -8.59 9.63
CA TRP A 209 -12.07 -8.54 8.17
C TRP A 209 -13.29 -9.14 7.47
N GLY A 210 -13.48 -10.45 7.53
CA GLY A 210 -14.42 -11.18 6.69
C GLY A 210 -14.03 -11.20 5.20
N LYS A 211 -14.99 -11.48 4.32
CA LYS A 211 -14.82 -11.38 2.85
C LYS A 211 -15.57 -10.15 2.34
N LYS A 212 -14.88 -9.28 1.61
CA LYS A 212 -15.47 -8.07 1.03
C LYS A 212 -14.69 -7.58 -0.18
N ASP A 213 -15.36 -6.81 -1.03
CA ASP A 213 -14.68 -6.04 -2.05
C ASP A 213 -14.17 -4.73 -1.45
N VAL A 214 -12.94 -4.37 -1.79
CA VAL A 214 -12.25 -3.20 -1.25
C VAL A 214 -11.41 -2.55 -2.34
N GLU A 215 -11.34 -1.22 -2.33
CA GLU A 215 -10.42 -0.46 -3.15
C GLU A 215 -9.04 -0.41 -2.48
N VAL A 216 -8.05 -1.03 -3.12
CA VAL A 216 -6.67 -1.04 -2.65
C VAL A 216 -5.82 -0.10 -3.50
N GLN A 217 -4.85 0.53 -2.87
CA GLN A 217 -3.94 1.46 -3.52
C GLN A 217 -2.61 0.76 -3.78
N LEU A 218 -2.22 0.64 -5.05
CA LEU A 218 -0.88 0.16 -5.42
C LEU A 218 0.11 1.31 -5.28
N ILE A 219 1.02 1.17 -4.33
CA ILE A 219 2.06 2.18 -4.06
C ILE A 219 3.34 1.84 -4.82
N ARG A 220 3.65 0.54 -4.93
CA ARG A 220 4.82 0.07 -5.66
C ARG A 220 4.55 -1.26 -6.32
N LYS A 221 4.87 -1.36 -7.61
CA LYS A 221 4.88 -2.64 -8.33
C LYS A 221 6.12 -3.45 -7.95
N GLY A 222 5.92 -4.71 -7.59
CA GLY A 222 6.99 -5.63 -7.21
C GLY A 222 7.87 -6.06 -8.38
N SER A 223 9.10 -6.46 -8.08
CA SER A 223 10.08 -6.99 -9.05
C SER A 223 9.95 -8.50 -9.28
N GLY A 224 8.99 -9.16 -8.64
CA GLY A 224 8.85 -10.62 -8.67
C GLY A 224 9.63 -11.33 -7.56
N LYS A 225 10.17 -10.59 -6.59
CA LYS A 225 10.87 -11.11 -5.41
C LYS A 225 10.37 -10.42 -4.15
N CYS A 226 10.41 -11.15 -3.03
CA CYS A 226 10.16 -10.61 -1.70
C CYS A 226 11.18 -11.25 -0.75
N THR A 227 11.89 -10.44 0.05
CA THR A 227 12.98 -10.91 0.91
C THR A 227 12.81 -10.39 2.33
N GLU A 228 13.39 -11.08 3.31
CA GLU A 228 13.38 -10.64 4.72
C GLU A 228 14.01 -9.24 4.90
N ALA A 229 15.02 -8.91 4.08
CA ALA A 229 15.64 -7.59 4.07
C ALA A 229 14.65 -6.48 3.66
N MET A 230 13.81 -6.74 2.65
CA MET A 230 12.76 -5.80 2.24
C MET A 230 11.72 -5.64 3.36
N LEU A 231 11.25 -6.74 3.96
CA LEU A 231 10.29 -6.69 5.07
C LEU A 231 10.82 -5.88 6.25
N LYS A 232 12.09 -6.11 6.62
CA LYS A 232 12.76 -5.38 7.69
C LYS A 232 12.86 -3.89 7.37
N LYS A 233 13.39 -3.56 6.19
CA LYS A 233 13.58 -2.16 5.76
C LYS A 233 12.27 -1.37 5.73
N PHE A 234 11.23 -1.93 5.11
CA PHE A 234 9.92 -1.28 5.05
C PHE A 234 9.23 -1.23 6.43
N GLY A 235 9.36 -2.29 7.22
CA GLY A 235 8.84 -2.31 8.59
C GLY A 235 9.44 -1.20 9.46
N GLU A 236 10.76 -1.06 9.45
CA GLU A 236 11.50 -0.01 10.18
C GLU A 236 11.14 1.39 9.69
N ALA A 237 10.95 1.56 8.38
CA ALA A 237 10.50 2.84 7.82
C ALA A 237 9.09 3.22 8.29
N ILE A 238 8.14 2.29 8.26
CA ILE A 238 6.77 2.56 8.74
C ILE A 238 6.77 2.76 10.26
N GLU A 239 7.58 2.02 11.00
CA GLU A 239 7.74 2.25 12.42
C GLU A 239 8.32 3.66 12.70
N THR A 240 9.29 4.11 11.92
CA THR A 240 9.88 5.44 12.14
C THR A 240 8.95 6.57 11.70
N TYR A 241 8.43 6.49 10.48
CA TYR A 241 7.74 7.59 9.81
C TYR A 241 6.22 7.48 9.84
N ARG A 242 5.66 6.32 10.22
CA ARG A 242 4.22 5.99 10.23
C ARG A 242 3.58 5.85 8.84
N PHE A 243 4.35 6.04 7.78
CA PHE A 243 4.03 5.75 6.38
C PHE A 243 5.28 5.24 5.66
N LEU A 244 5.19 4.88 4.38
CA LEU A 244 6.36 4.54 3.57
C LEU A 244 6.87 5.76 2.79
N PRO A 245 8.05 6.31 3.11
CA PRO A 245 8.65 7.38 2.32
C PRO A 245 9.04 6.91 0.92
N SER A 246 8.93 7.80 -0.07
CA SER A 246 9.25 7.48 -1.47
C SER A 246 10.71 7.06 -1.65
N SER A 247 11.64 7.64 -0.88
CA SER A 247 13.07 7.23 -0.90
C SER A 247 13.26 5.76 -0.56
N VAL A 248 12.54 5.26 0.45
CA VAL A 248 12.62 3.86 0.88
C VAL A 248 12.06 2.92 -0.19
N LEU A 249 11.00 3.34 -0.89
CA LEU A 249 10.39 2.56 -1.97
C LEU A 249 11.32 2.40 -3.18
N GLU A 250 12.11 3.43 -3.51
CA GLU A 250 13.04 3.40 -4.65
C GLU A 250 14.34 2.64 -4.34
N GLU A 251 14.81 2.65 -3.10
CA GLU A 251 16.06 1.94 -2.74
C GLU A 251 15.89 0.42 -2.57
N ALA A 252 14.67 -0.09 -2.53
CA ALA A 252 14.38 -1.50 -2.26
C ALA A 252 14.24 -2.36 -3.54
N ILE A 253 14.71 -1.85 -4.68
CA ILE A 253 14.69 -2.49 -6.02
C ILE A 253 15.92 -3.38 -6.20
#